data_AF-A0A7V9BQK8-F1
#
_entry.id   AF-A0A7V9BQK8-F1
#
_cell.length_a   1.000
_cell.length_b   1.000
_cell.length_c   1.000
_cell.angle_alpha   90.00
_cell.angle_beta   90.00
_cell.angle_gamma   90.00
#
_symmetry.space_group_name_H-M   'P 1'
#
loop_
_entity.id
_entity.type
_entity.pdbx_description
1 polymer ?
#
loop_
_entity_poly.entity_id
_entity_poly.type
_entity_poly.pdbx_seq_one_letter_code
_entity_poly.pdbx_strand_id
1 'polypeptide(L)'
;MVEILYHYPYSLLVINIKNLEADRLARDLAQATGETITQAVTVAIRERLARVTGVRTSRTLADELDEIALRCANLPVIDDRTDDEILGYDERGLPRLGERPAS
;
A
#
# COMPACT_ATOMS: atom_id res chain seq x y z
N MET A 1 -17.37 -24.82 -37.96
CA MET A 1 -17.72 -24.46 -36.56
C MET A 1 -16.60 -23.55 -36.06
N VAL A 2 -16.65 -22.23 -36.29
CA VAL A 2 -17.58 -21.22 -35.70
C VAL A 2 -17.45 -21.32 -34.17
N GLU A 3 -16.79 -20.43 -33.44
CA GLU A 3 -16.88 -18.96 -33.47
C GLU A 3 -15.67 -18.35 -32.73
N ILE A 4 -14.69 -17.81 -33.45
CA ILE A 4 -13.82 -16.75 -32.92
C ILE A 4 -14.56 -15.46 -33.26
N LEU A 5 -15.46 -15.00 -32.40
CA LEU A 5 -16.17 -13.74 -32.62
C LEU A 5 -16.58 -13.11 -31.27
N TYR A 6 -16.00 -11.94 -30.99
CA TYR A 6 -16.47 -10.92 -30.04
C TYR A 6 -16.09 -11.01 -28.54
N HIS A 7 -14.81 -11.18 -28.23
CA HIS A 7 -14.29 -10.32 -27.15
C HIS A 7 -14.07 -8.93 -27.77
N TYR A 8 -15.09 -8.08 -27.75
CA TYR A 8 -14.95 -6.65 -28.09
C TYR A 8 -14.23 -5.97 -26.92
N PRO A 9 -12.93 -5.59 -27.01
CA PRO A 9 -12.28 -4.77 -25.97
C PRO A 9 -12.66 -3.29 -26.10
N TYR A 10 -13.84 -3.01 -26.65
CA TYR A 10 -14.35 -1.67 -26.87
C TYR A 10 -15.61 -1.46 -26.06
N SER A 11 -15.49 -1.52 -24.73
CA SER A 11 -16.12 -0.43 -23.99
C SER A 11 -15.24 0.80 -24.19
N LEU A 12 -15.31 1.40 -25.39
CA LEU A 12 -15.06 2.84 -25.57
C LEU A 12 -16.14 3.58 -24.78
N LEU A 13 -16.13 3.41 -23.46
CA LEU A 13 -17.00 4.11 -22.55
C LEU A 13 -16.34 5.47 -22.36
N VAL A 14 -16.52 6.28 -23.39
CA VAL A 14 -16.12 7.68 -23.41
C VAL A 14 -16.79 8.33 -22.21
N ILE A 15 -16.03 9.11 -21.46
CA ILE A 15 -16.56 9.90 -20.37
C ILE A 15 -17.56 10.91 -20.93
N ASN A 16 -18.85 10.63 -20.79
CA ASN A 16 -19.93 11.51 -21.23
C ASN A 16 -20.44 12.31 -20.03
N ILE A 17 -19.85 13.49 -19.80
CA ILE A 17 -20.26 14.40 -18.74
C ILE A 17 -21.20 15.46 -19.32
N LYS A 18 -22.49 15.36 -19.00
CA LYS A 18 -23.50 16.39 -19.32
C LYS A 18 -23.61 17.39 -18.17
N ASN A 19 -22.54 18.14 -17.91
CA ASN A 19 -22.50 19.17 -16.89
C ASN A 19 -21.80 20.43 -17.44
N LEU A 20 -22.49 21.57 -17.39
CA LEU A 20 -22.00 22.84 -17.93
C LEU A 20 -20.76 23.38 -17.19
N GLU A 21 -20.68 23.16 -15.88
CA GLU A 21 -19.54 23.57 -15.07
C GLU A 21 -18.30 22.74 -15.42
N ALA A 22 -18.46 21.43 -15.58
CA ALA A 22 -17.37 20.55 -15.98
C ALA A 22 -16.82 20.88 -17.38
N ASP A 23 -17.69 21.17 -18.36
CA ASP A 23 -17.26 21.61 -19.71
C ASP A 23 -16.50 22.94 -19.65
N ARG A 24 -16.99 23.92 -18.88
CA ARG A 24 -16.29 25.20 -18.69
C ARG A 24 -14.91 25.01 -18.05
N LEU A 25 -14.84 24.30 -16.93
CA LEU A 25 -13.57 24.03 -16.25
C LEU A 25 -12.56 23.30 -17.15
N ALA A 26 -13.04 22.34 -17.96
CA ALA A 26 -12.19 21.62 -18.90
C ALA A 26 -11.64 22.53 -20.01
N ARG A 27 -12.46 23.47 -20.52
CA ARG A 27 -12.04 24.47 -21.52
C ARG A 27 -11.05 25.47 -20.94
N ASP A 28 -11.35 26.01 -19.76
CA ASP A 28 -10.49 26.99 -19.09
C ASP A 28 -9.13 26.39 -18.78
N LEU A 29 -9.10 25.14 -18.30
CA LEU A 29 -7.85 24.42 -18.03
C LEU A 29 -7.05 24.17 -19.30
N ALA A 30 -7.70 23.73 -20.38
CA ALA A 30 -7.06 23.52 -21.68
C ALA A 30 -6.46 24.82 -22.23
N GLN A 31 -7.20 25.94 -22.13
CA GLN A 31 -6.73 27.25 -22.56
C GLN A 31 -5.54 27.73 -21.72
N ALA A 32 -5.60 27.57 -20.39
CA ALA A 32 -4.54 28.01 -19.49
C ALA A 32 -3.24 27.21 -19.67
N THR A 33 -3.34 25.93 -20.06
CA THR A 33 -2.19 25.02 -20.22
C THR A 33 -1.68 24.93 -21.66
N GLY A 34 -2.47 25.39 -22.64
CA GLY A 34 -2.18 25.21 -24.07
C GLY A 34 -2.37 23.76 -24.54
N GLU A 35 -3.05 22.92 -23.76
CA GLU A 35 -3.29 21.52 -24.06
C GLU A 35 -4.65 21.30 -24.75
N THR A 36 -4.87 20.10 -25.29
CA THR A 36 -6.23 19.70 -25.72
C THR A 36 -7.11 19.46 -24.49
N ILE A 37 -8.43 19.64 -24.62
CA ILE A 37 -9.40 19.37 -23.55
C ILE A 37 -9.21 17.96 -22.97
N THR A 38 -9.03 16.96 -23.83
CA THR A 38 -8.81 15.57 -23.40
C THR A 38 -7.53 15.42 -22.58
N GLN A 39 -6.43 16.05 -23.01
CA GLN A 39 -5.16 16.00 -22.28
C GLN A 39 -5.26 16.70 -20.93
N ALA A 40 -5.78 17.93 -20.91
CA ALA A 40 -5.98 18.72 -19.70
C ALA A 40 -6.82 17.97 -18.65
N VAL A 41 -7.96 17.40 -19.07
CA VAL A 41 -8.83 16.60 -18.19
C VAL A 41 -8.13 15.32 -17.70
N THR A 42 -7.41 14.62 -18.58
CA THR A 42 -6.69 13.39 -18.22
C THR A 42 -5.59 13.67 -17.19
N VAL A 43 -4.86 14.77 -17.35
CA VAL A 43 -3.85 15.22 -16.39
C VAL A 43 -4.51 15.59 -15.06
N ALA A 44 -5.55 16.43 -15.07
CA ALA A 44 -6.23 16.86 -13.85
C ALA A 44 -6.82 15.71 -13.03
N ILE A 45 -7.44 14.73 -13.69
CA ILE A 45 -7.96 13.53 -13.04
C ILE A 45 -6.83 12.73 -12.42
N ARG A 46 -5.75 12.48 -13.18
CA ARG A 46 -4.58 11.72 -12.70
C ARG A 46 -3.93 12.40 -11.50
N GLU A 47 -3.76 13.71 -11.52
CA GLU A 47 -3.23 14.45 -10.40
C GLU A 47 -4.16 14.43 -9.18
N ARG A 48 -5.48 14.58 -9.38
CA ARG A 48 -6.42 14.54 -8.27
C ARG A 48 -6.47 13.14 -7.67
N LEU A 49 -6.44 12.10 -8.49
CA LEU A 49 -6.28 10.73 -8.04
C LEU A 49 -4.98 10.59 -7.25
N ALA A 50 -3.83 10.99 -7.79
CA ALA A 50 -2.56 10.93 -7.07
C ALA A 50 -2.59 11.69 -5.73
N ARG A 51 -3.27 12.83 -5.63
CA ARG A 51 -3.44 13.55 -4.35
C ARG A 51 -4.33 12.79 -3.35
N VAL A 52 -5.39 12.13 -3.82
CA VAL A 52 -6.34 11.40 -2.97
C VAL A 52 -5.84 9.99 -2.62
N THR A 53 -5.17 9.32 -3.55
CA THR A 53 -4.61 7.98 -3.39
C THR A 53 -3.20 8.02 -2.82
N GLY A 54 -2.40 9.03 -3.12
CA GLY A 54 -1.06 9.22 -2.55
C GLY A 54 -1.08 9.49 -1.05
N VAL A 55 -2.15 10.10 -0.51
CA VAL A 55 -2.39 10.14 0.95
C VAL A 55 -2.69 8.74 1.52
N ARG A 56 -3.25 7.83 0.72
CA ARG A 56 -3.41 6.40 1.06
C ARG A 56 -2.17 5.55 0.76
N THR A 57 -1.18 6.10 0.05
CA THR A 57 0.15 5.50 -0.19
C THR A 57 1.21 6.11 0.75
N SER A 58 0.79 6.80 1.82
CA SER A 58 1.56 6.74 3.05
C SER A 58 1.54 5.28 3.49
N ARG A 59 2.69 4.68 3.80
CA ARG A 59 2.81 3.29 4.25
C ARG A 59 1.64 2.94 5.15
N THR A 60 0.93 1.86 4.85
CA THR A 60 -0.09 1.39 5.76
C THR A 60 0.59 0.93 7.04
N LEU A 61 -0.13 0.91 8.17
CA LEU A 61 0.37 0.31 9.40
C LEU A 61 0.83 -1.15 9.16
N ALA A 62 0.18 -1.87 8.24
CA ALA A 62 0.59 -3.22 7.84
C ALA A 62 1.97 -3.22 7.18
N ASP A 63 2.23 -2.29 6.23
CA ASP A 63 3.54 -2.17 5.58
C ASP A 63 4.66 -1.84 6.58
N GLU A 64 4.37 -0.97 7.56
CA GLU A 64 5.32 -0.62 8.62
C GLU A 64 5.62 -1.81 9.55
N LEU A 65 4.60 -2.59 9.92
CA LEU A 65 4.75 -3.78 10.74
C LEU A 65 5.53 -4.89 9.99
N ASP A 66 5.25 -5.09 8.71
CA ASP A 66 5.95 -6.05 7.86
C ASP A 66 7.43 -5.70 7.69
N GLU A 67 7.77 -4.41 7.52
CA GLU A 67 9.15 -3.95 7.46
C GLU A 67 9.91 -4.23 8.76
N ILE A 68 9.27 -4.02 9.92
CA ILE A 68 9.85 -4.34 11.23
C ILE A 68 10.05 -5.86 11.36
N ALA A 69 9.05 -6.67 11.00
CA ALA A 69 9.12 -8.12 11.08
C ALA A 69 10.26 -8.67 10.20
N LEU A 70 10.36 -8.23 8.94
CA LEU A 70 11.43 -8.61 8.02
C LEU A 70 12.81 -8.21 8.53
N ARG A 71 12.93 -7.02 9.13
CA ARG A 71 14.20 -6.60 9.72
C ARG A 71 14.60 -7.50 10.88
N CYS A 72 13.67 -7.81 11.79
CA CYS A 72 13.93 -8.69 12.93
C CYS A 72 14.28 -10.11 12.50
N ALA A 73 13.59 -10.65 11.49
CA ALA A 73 13.83 -12.00 10.97
C ALA A 73 15.21 -12.19 10.34
N ASN A 74 15.85 -11.11 9.86
CA ASN A 74 17.18 -11.14 9.26
C ASN A 74 18.32 -10.93 10.26
N LEU A 75 18.03 -10.71 11.55
CA LEU A 75 19.06 -10.57 12.57
C LEU A 75 19.72 -11.92 12.88
N PRO A 76 21.04 -11.96 13.15
CA PRO A 76 21.70 -13.19 13.55
C PRO A 76 21.19 -13.67 14.91
N VAL A 77 21.02 -14.97 15.07
CA VAL A 77 20.74 -15.61 16.36
C VAL A 77 22.02 -15.55 17.21
N ILE A 78 21.98 -14.78 18.30
CA ILE A 78 23.11 -14.62 19.25
C ILE A 78 22.96 -15.55 20.45
N ASP A 79 21.73 -15.96 20.75
CA ASP A 79 21.36 -16.82 21.86
C ASP A 79 20.33 -17.82 21.32
N ASP A 80 20.68 -19.11 21.35
CA ASP A 80 19.89 -20.21 20.81
C ASP A 80 19.06 -20.94 21.88
N ARG A 81 19.07 -20.42 23.11
CA ARG A 81 18.18 -20.89 24.16
C ARG A 81 16.73 -20.80 23.71
N THR A 82 15.97 -21.81 24.07
CA THR A 82 14.52 -21.83 23.87
C THR A 82 13.85 -20.73 24.70
N ASP A 83 12.64 -20.34 24.31
CA ASP A 83 11.85 -19.34 25.05
C ASP A 83 11.77 -19.68 26.56
N ASP A 84 11.60 -20.95 26.90
CA ASP A 84 11.53 -21.43 28.28
C ASP A 84 12.86 -21.29 29.05
N GLU A 85 13.99 -21.48 28.37
CA GLU A 85 15.34 -21.33 28.94
C GLU A 85 15.76 -19.86 29.08
N ILE A 86 15.25 -19.00 28.19
CA ILE A 86 15.44 -17.54 28.27
C ILE A 86 14.61 -16.97 29.42
N LEU A 87 13.34 -17.39 29.52
CA LEU A 87 12.42 -16.97 30.56
C LEU A 87 12.84 -17.50 31.94
N GLY A 88 13.44 -18.70 32.00
CA GLY A 88 13.99 -19.26 33.23
C GLY A 88 12.92 -19.62 34.29
N TYR A 89 11.66 -19.71 33.88
CA TYR A 89 10.55 -20.14 34.72
C TYR A 89 10.33 -21.66 34.58
N ASP A 90 9.95 -22.32 35.65
CA ASP A 90 9.42 -23.69 35.60
C ASP A 90 7.95 -23.70 35.13
N GLU A 91 7.38 -24.90 34.96
CA GLU A 91 5.98 -25.10 34.58
C GLU A 91 4.97 -24.46 35.56
N ARG A 92 5.43 -24.05 36.75
CA ARG A 92 4.62 -23.40 37.79
C ARG A 92 4.81 -21.89 37.82
N GLY A 93 5.59 -21.33 36.90
CA GLY A 93 5.88 -19.89 36.82
C GLY A 93 6.83 -19.41 37.92
N LEU A 94 7.59 -20.31 38.57
CA LEU A 94 8.60 -19.93 39.55
C LEU A 94 9.96 -19.78 38.89
N PRO A 95 10.76 -18.75 39.25
CA PRO A 95 12.13 -18.66 38.79
C PRO A 95 12.86 -19.94 39.17
N ARG A 96 13.50 -20.59 38.20
CA ARG A 96 14.42 -21.70 38.48
C ARG A 96 15.57 -21.11 39.29
N LEU A 97 15.52 -21.27 40.62
CA LEU A 97 16.48 -20.67 41.55
C LEU A 97 17.88 -21.14 41.15
N GLY A 98 18.70 -20.23 40.63
CA GLY A 98 20.03 -20.55 40.16
C GLY A 98 20.86 -21.23 41.25
N GLU A 99 21.55 -22.31 40.87
CA GLU A 99 22.81 -22.68 41.50
C GLU A 99 23.66 -21.42 41.59
N ARG A 100 23.74 -20.83 42.79
CA ARG A 100 24.75 -19.81 43.07
C ARG A 100 26.10 -20.50 42.93
N PRO A 101 27.01 -20.04 42.06
CA PRO A 101 28.38 -20.54 42.12
C PRO A 101 28.92 -20.22 43.53
N ALA A 102 29.35 -21.27 44.24
CA ALA A 102 30.06 -21.12 45.49
C ALA A 102 31.32 -20.30 45.24
N SER A 103 31.49 -19.25 46.06
CA SER A 103 32.67 -18.39 46.15
C SER A 103 33.97 -19.17 46.34
#